data_AF-A0A1Q6F2W1-F1
#
_entry.id   AF-A0A1Q6F2W1-F1
#
_cell.length_a   1.000
_cell.length_b   1.000
_cell.length_c   1.000
_cell.angle_alpha   90.00
_cell.angle_beta   90.00
_cell.angle_gamma   90.00
#
_symmetry.space_group_name_H-M   'P 1'
#
loop_
_entity.id
_entity.type
_entity.pdbx_description
1 polymer ?
#
loop_
_entity_poly.entity_id
_entity_poly.type
_entity_poly.pdbx_seq_one_letter_code
_entity_poly.pdbx_strand_id
1 'polypeptide(L)'
;MYLHEAMEKLFRQVGRSMTTKEIAEKLNENKWYRKADGSLITPYQIYGRAKGYPELFYCEGSTISLKGSTTRKIAFERTSKQHVRISQNTVKDSVLVEKMLMNKQNFKSAKDVDGFVPQASGLYCIRIKNVHLLPEPFGTILLERGHDILYIGIASENLYNRFLNQELRAKGHGTFFRSMGAVLGYKPPKGSLIEKRNKKNYKFSKTDELKIIGWINENLMVNWVESAGDLDSLETSLIVKYLPLLNLSKNPAALQILSYLRKECVEIANRN
;
A
#
# COMPACT_ATOMS: atom_id res chain seq x y z
N MET A 1 -22.10 -25.10 -2.81
CA MET A 1 -21.33 -24.62 -1.65
C MET A 1 -20.98 -23.17 -1.88
N TYR A 2 -21.35 -22.29 -0.96
CA TYR A 2 -20.96 -20.89 -0.94
C TYR A 2 -19.52 -20.75 -0.42
N LEU A 3 -18.88 -19.62 -0.72
CA LEU A 3 -17.48 -19.41 -0.37
C LEU A 3 -17.22 -19.47 1.15
N HIS A 4 -18.12 -18.96 1.98
CA HIS A 4 -17.99 -19.02 3.44
C HIS A 4 -18.12 -20.46 3.98
N GLU A 5 -19.02 -21.28 3.42
CA GLU A 5 -19.14 -22.71 3.77
C GLU A 5 -17.87 -23.49 3.41
N ALA A 6 -17.28 -23.19 2.24
CA ALA A 6 -16.01 -23.80 1.82
C ALA A 6 -14.85 -23.40 2.74
N MET A 7 -14.82 -22.14 3.18
CA MET A 7 -13.86 -21.64 4.16
C MET A 7 -14.05 -22.32 5.52
N GLU A 8 -15.28 -22.44 6.02
CA GLU A 8 -15.56 -23.11 7.28
C GLU A 8 -15.16 -24.59 7.23
N LYS A 9 -15.52 -25.31 6.16
CA LYS A 9 -15.09 -26.69 5.93
C LYS A 9 -13.56 -26.82 5.93
N LEU A 10 -12.87 -25.88 5.30
CA LEU A 10 -11.40 -25.83 5.30
C LEU A 10 -10.84 -25.64 6.70
N PHE A 11 -11.39 -24.71 7.48
CA PHE A 11 -10.95 -24.48 8.85
C PHE A 11 -11.24 -25.66 9.77
N ARG A 12 -12.37 -26.36 9.60
CA ARG A 12 -12.68 -27.59 10.35
C ARG A 12 -11.71 -28.73 10.04
N GLN A 13 -11.22 -28.82 8.80
CA GLN A 13 -10.22 -29.82 8.43
C GLN A 13 -8.81 -29.46 8.90
N VAL A 14 -8.44 -28.18 8.82
CA VAL A 14 -7.07 -27.72 9.07
C VAL A 14 -6.83 -27.43 10.57
N GLY A 15 -7.87 -27.05 11.32
CA GLY A 15 -7.83 -26.87 12.77
C GLY A 15 -6.94 -25.72 13.27
N ARG A 16 -6.44 -24.85 12.37
CA ARG A 16 -5.62 -23.68 12.69
C ARG A 16 -6.04 -22.45 11.88
N SER A 17 -5.60 -21.27 12.34
CA SER A 17 -5.68 -20.05 11.55
C SER A 17 -4.86 -20.15 10.27
N MET A 18 -5.29 -19.44 9.23
CA MET A 18 -4.69 -19.45 7.91
C MET A 18 -4.70 -18.04 7.29
N THR A 19 -3.71 -17.75 6.46
CA THR A 19 -3.69 -16.51 5.68
C THR A 19 -4.70 -16.55 4.54
N THR A 20 -5.17 -15.38 4.10
CA THR A 20 -6.09 -15.24 2.95
C THR A 20 -5.52 -15.84 1.67
N LYS A 21 -4.19 -15.85 1.51
CA LYS A 21 -3.48 -16.51 0.41
C LYS A 21 -3.55 -18.03 0.52
N GLU A 22 -3.18 -18.60 1.67
CA GLU A 22 -3.27 -20.06 1.88
C GLU A 22 -4.70 -20.57 1.69
N ILE A 23 -5.70 -19.80 2.14
CA ILE A 23 -7.11 -20.16 1.97
C ILE A 23 -7.49 -20.14 0.49
N ALA A 24 -7.12 -19.08 -0.24
CA ALA A 24 -7.41 -18.98 -1.67
C ALA A 24 -6.75 -20.13 -2.46
N GLU A 25 -5.47 -20.41 -2.21
CA GLU A 25 -4.72 -21.50 -2.84
C GLU A 25 -5.39 -22.86 -2.58
N LYS A 26 -5.64 -23.20 -1.30
CA LYS A 26 -6.28 -24.47 -0.96
C LYS A 26 -7.67 -24.61 -1.55
N LEU A 27 -8.50 -23.56 -1.50
CA LEU A 27 -9.86 -23.59 -2.08
C LEU A 27 -9.86 -23.71 -3.61
N ASN A 28 -8.86 -23.12 -4.27
CA ASN A 28 -8.68 -23.28 -5.72
C ASN A 28 -8.19 -24.69 -6.09
N GLU A 29 -7.26 -25.26 -5.30
CA GLU A 29 -6.75 -26.62 -5.49
C GLU A 29 -7.83 -27.68 -5.28
N ASN A 30 -8.56 -27.58 -4.18
CA ASN A 30 -9.59 -28.55 -3.81
C ASN A 30 -10.93 -28.37 -4.56
N LYS A 31 -11.09 -27.23 -5.26
CA LYS A 31 -12.25 -26.88 -6.09
C LYS A 31 -13.58 -26.94 -5.32
N TRP A 32 -13.58 -26.76 -3.99
CA TRP A 32 -14.80 -26.78 -3.17
C TRP A 32 -15.71 -25.57 -3.41
N TYR A 33 -15.16 -24.48 -3.94
CA TYR A 33 -15.92 -23.37 -4.48
C TYR A 33 -15.40 -23.04 -5.87
N ARG A 34 -16.31 -22.81 -6.81
CA ARG A 34 -15.97 -22.28 -8.15
C ARG A 34 -16.81 -21.04 -8.41
N LYS A 35 -16.15 -20.02 -8.95
CA LYS A 35 -16.85 -18.82 -9.44
C LYS A 35 -17.68 -19.16 -10.67
N ALA A 36 -18.77 -18.42 -10.88
CA ALA A 36 -19.62 -18.58 -12.06
C ALA A 36 -18.86 -18.29 -13.37
N ASP A 37 -17.88 -17.37 -13.31
CA ASP A 37 -17.00 -17.02 -14.44
C ASP A 37 -15.80 -17.98 -14.61
N GLY A 38 -15.70 -19.03 -13.79
CA GLY A 38 -14.63 -20.03 -13.85
C GLY A 38 -13.25 -19.55 -13.40
N SER A 39 -13.07 -18.27 -13.06
CA SER A 39 -11.78 -17.74 -12.60
C SER A 39 -11.46 -18.15 -11.16
N LEU A 40 -10.18 -18.05 -10.80
CA LEU A 40 -9.69 -18.43 -9.47
C LEU A 40 -10.14 -17.45 -8.39
N ILE A 41 -10.31 -18.00 -7.18
CA ILE A 41 -10.59 -17.24 -5.96
C ILE A 41 -9.31 -16.49 -5.58
N THR A 42 -9.42 -15.20 -5.32
CA THR A 42 -8.29 -14.35 -4.92
C THR A 42 -8.24 -14.16 -3.40
N PRO A 43 -7.05 -13.87 -2.82
CA PRO A 43 -6.93 -13.56 -1.38
C PRO A 43 -7.84 -12.40 -0.94
N TYR A 44 -8.07 -11.41 -1.81
CA TYR A 44 -8.96 -10.29 -1.55
C TYR A 44 -10.43 -10.73 -1.38
N GLN A 45 -10.88 -11.68 -2.19
CA GLN A 45 -12.24 -12.23 -2.09
C GLN A 45 -12.43 -13.07 -0.82
N ILE A 46 -11.39 -13.78 -0.39
CA ILE A 46 -11.39 -14.50 0.90
C ILE A 46 -11.54 -13.51 2.05
N TYR A 47 -10.73 -12.45 2.06
CA TYR A 47 -10.78 -11.43 3.11
C TYR A 47 -12.14 -10.72 3.14
N GLY A 48 -12.63 -10.29 1.98
CA GLY A 48 -13.94 -9.66 1.86
C GLY A 48 -15.07 -10.59 2.32
N ARG A 49 -14.97 -11.90 2.01
CA ARG A 49 -15.95 -12.89 2.46
C ARG A 49 -15.90 -13.08 3.96
N ALA A 50 -14.73 -13.27 4.57
CA ALA A 50 -14.61 -13.45 6.02
C ALA A 50 -15.13 -12.23 6.81
N LYS A 51 -14.84 -11.01 6.34
CA LYS A 51 -15.37 -9.78 6.96
C LYS A 51 -16.89 -9.68 6.94
N GLY A 52 -17.55 -10.29 5.96
CA GLY A 52 -19.01 -10.33 5.86
C GLY A 52 -19.69 -11.34 6.79
N TYR A 53 -18.91 -12.19 7.48
CA TYR A 53 -19.40 -13.22 8.40
C TYR A 53 -18.63 -13.16 9.75
N PRO A 54 -18.70 -12.03 10.47
CA PRO A 54 -17.98 -11.83 11.73
C PRO A 54 -18.42 -12.79 12.84
N GLU A 55 -19.58 -13.42 12.73
CA GLU A 55 -20.07 -14.48 13.63
C GLU A 55 -19.34 -15.81 13.42
N LEU A 56 -18.87 -16.09 12.19
CA LEU A 56 -18.15 -17.31 11.86
C LEU A 56 -16.62 -17.13 11.93
N PHE A 57 -16.10 -15.96 11.57
CA PHE A 57 -14.65 -15.77 11.41
C PHE A 57 -14.09 -14.66 12.30
N TYR A 58 -12.87 -14.87 12.80
CA TYR A 58 -12.02 -13.82 13.37
C TYR A 58 -10.90 -13.47 12.38
N CYS A 59 -10.78 -12.17 12.09
CA CYS A 59 -9.83 -11.64 11.11
C CYS A 59 -8.79 -10.76 11.80
N GLU A 60 -7.51 -11.11 11.67
CA GLU A 60 -6.38 -10.34 12.17
C GLU A 60 -5.38 -10.11 11.02
N GLY A 61 -5.38 -8.91 10.46
CA GLY A 61 -4.62 -8.62 9.24
C GLY A 61 -5.05 -9.52 8.08
N SER A 62 -4.09 -10.21 7.46
CA SER A 62 -4.34 -11.21 6.41
C SER A 62 -4.66 -12.61 6.95
N THR A 63 -4.72 -12.80 8.26
CA THR A 63 -4.97 -14.08 8.91
C THR A 63 -6.44 -14.21 9.31
N ILE A 64 -7.05 -15.36 9.02
CA ILE A 64 -8.42 -15.69 9.35
C ILE A 64 -8.45 -16.96 10.20
N SER A 65 -9.36 -17.00 11.16
CA SER A 65 -9.62 -18.18 12.02
C SER A 65 -11.12 -18.38 12.23
N LEU A 66 -11.54 -19.60 12.55
CA LEU A 66 -12.93 -19.96 12.80
C LEU A 66 -13.30 -19.70 14.28
N LYS A 67 -14.36 -18.92 14.53
CA LYS A 67 -14.90 -18.68 15.88
C LYS A 67 -15.54 -19.95 16.45
N GLY A 68 -15.41 -20.13 17.76
CA GLY A 68 -15.90 -21.33 18.46
C GLY A 68 -14.97 -22.55 18.39
N SER A 69 -13.83 -22.45 17.70
CA SER A 69 -12.73 -23.41 17.82
C SER A 69 -12.04 -23.16 19.17
N THR A 70 -12.28 -24.00 20.16
CA THR A 70 -11.58 -23.93 21.45
C THR A 70 -10.09 -24.01 21.18
N THR A 71 -9.38 -22.90 21.39
CA THR A 71 -7.93 -22.85 21.30
C THR A 71 -7.39 -23.74 22.41
N ARG A 72 -7.02 -24.99 22.11
CA ARG A 72 -6.03 -25.66 22.94
C ARG A 72 -4.77 -24.81 22.80
N LYS A 73 -4.46 -24.05 23.86
CA LYS A 73 -3.13 -23.52 24.11
C LYS A 73 -2.19 -24.73 24.15
N ILE A 74 -1.63 -25.10 23.00
CA ILE A 74 -0.49 -26.01 22.97
C ILE A 74 0.72 -25.10 23.07
N ALA A 75 1.34 -25.16 24.26
CA ALA A 75 2.69 -24.69 24.47
C ALA A 75 3.58 -25.25 23.36
N PHE A 76 4.38 -24.40 22.73
CA PHE A 76 5.32 -24.80 21.70
C PHE A 76 6.44 -25.63 22.35
N GLU A 77 6.18 -26.92 22.59
CA GLU A 77 7.25 -27.90 22.73
C GLU A 77 7.82 -28.17 21.33
N ARG A 78 9.11 -27.85 21.22
CA ARG A 78 9.94 -28.12 20.06
C ARG A 78 10.03 -29.63 19.85
N THR A 79 9.39 -30.13 18.80
CA THR A 79 9.93 -31.28 18.06
C THR A 79 9.66 -31.15 16.56
N SER A 80 10.76 -31.27 15.84
CA SER A 80 11.00 -31.02 14.43
C SER A 80 10.35 -32.00 13.46
N LYS A 81 9.90 -31.48 12.29
CA LYS A 81 10.27 -31.88 10.91
C LYS A 81 9.08 -31.81 9.93
N GLN A 82 8.84 -30.62 9.37
CA GLN A 82 8.64 -30.45 7.93
C GLN A 82 8.90 -28.99 7.57
N HIS A 83 10.08 -28.77 6.99
CA HIS A 83 10.56 -27.47 6.54
C HIS A 83 9.72 -26.96 5.36
N VAL A 84 8.88 -25.95 5.59
CA VAL A 84 8.73 -24.89 4.59
C VAL A 84 9.92 -23.96 4.84
N ARG A 85 10.98 -24.11 4.03
CA ARG A 85 12.12 -23.17 4.04
C ARG A 85 11.64 -21.83 3.50
N ILE A 86 11.02 -21.00 4.35
CA ILE A 86 11.19 -19.56 4.20
C ILE A 86 12.67 -19.34 4.46
N SER A 87 13.43 -19.05 3.40
CA SER A 87 14.88 -18.92 3.51
C SER A 87 15.20 -17.89 4.60
N GLN A 88 16.13 -18.20 5.50
CA GLN A 88 16.63 -17.19 6.44
C GLN A 88 17.18 -15.94 5.70
N ASN A 89 17.51 -16.08 4.42
CA ASN A 89 17.94 -15.01 3.54
C ASN A 89 16.81 -14.03 3.23
N THR A 90 15.57 -14.45 2.97
CA THR A 90 14.46 -13.54 2.61
C THR A 90 13.99 -12.67 3.80
N VAL A 91 14.03 -13.20 5.03
CA VAL A 91 13.72 -12.40 6.24
C VAL A 91 14.88 -11.46 6.58
N LYS A 92 16.13 -11.89 6.42
CA LYS A 92 17.29 -11.01 6.59
C LYS A 92 17.31 -9.90 5.54
N ASP A 93 16.92 -10.22 4.31
CA ASP A 93 16.87 -9.28 3.19
C ASP A 93 15.79 -8.23 3.39
N SER A 94 14.58 -8.61 3.85
CA SER A 94 13.53 -7.63 4.14
C SER A 94 13.89 -6.65 5.27
N VAL A 95 14.53 -7.13 6.34
CA VAL A 95 15.04 -6.29 7.44
C VAL A 95 16.15 -5.35 6.96
N LEU A 96 17.05 -5.86 6.11
CA LEU A 96 18.12 -5.05 5.53
C LEU A 96 17.56 -3.95 4.61
N VAL A 97 16.63 -4.30 3.72
CA VAL A 97 15.96 -3.35 2.82
C VAL A 97 15.23 -2.28 3.62
N GLU A 98 14.48 -2.66 4.67
CA GLU A 98 13.85 -1.70 5.58
C GLU A 98 14.88 -0.77 6.21
N LYS A 99 15.96 -1.33 6.78
CA LYS A 99 17.02 -0.54 7.43
C LYS A 99 17.66 0.45 6.45
N MET A 100 17.93 0.02 5.21
CA MET A 100 18.50 0.86 4.16
C MET A 100 17.53 1.96 3.72
N LEU A 101 16.24 1.63 3.58
CA LEU A 101 15.20 2.55 3.16
C LEU A 101 14.91 3.62 4.23
N MET A 102 14.99 3.25 5.51
CA MET A 102 14.70 4.14 6.64
C MET A 102 15.93 4.84 7.21
N ASN A 103 17.14 4.51 6.76
CA ASN A 103 18.35 5.19 7.18
C ASN A 103 18.32 6.66 6.74
N LYS A 104 18.21 7.57 7.72
CA LYS A 104 18.14 9.03 7.50
C LYS A 104 19.31 9.58 6.68
N GLN A 105 20.50 8.98 6.75
CA GLN A 105 21.68 9.43 5.99
C GLN A 105 21.56 9.16 4.48
N ASN A 106 20.71 8.21 4.08
CA ASN A 106 20.50 7.87 2.67
C ASN A 106 19.48 8.81 2.00
N PHE A 107 18.72 9.58 2.77
CA PHE A 107 17.75 10.51 2.22
C PHE A 107 18.43 11.68 1.54
N LYS A 108 18.01 11.94 0.31
CA LYS A 108 18.49 13.06 -0.53
C LYS A 108 17.34 14.05 -0.75
N SER A 109 17.68 15.31 -0.96
CA SER A 109 16.71 16.33 -1.36
C SER A 109 16.02 15.91 -2.64
N ALA A 110 14.69 16.00 -2.69
CA ALA A 110 13.92 15.64 -3.88
C ALA A 110 14.32 16.48 -5.11
N LYS A 111 14.95 17.64 -4.94
CA LYS A 111 15.49 18.47 -6.03
C LYS A 111 16.63 17.79 -6.78
N ASP A 112 17.44 16.98 -6.11
CA ASP A 112 18.78 16.62 -6.57
C ASP A 112 18.88 15.15 -7.00
N VAL A 113 17.76 14.47 -7.26
CA VAL A 113 17.73 13.00 -7.46
C VAL A 113 17.64 12.54 -8.92
N ASP A 114 17.37 13.42 -9.88
CA ASP A 114 17.03 13.04 -11.26
C ASP A 114 18.09 12.17 -11.95
N GLY A 115 19.37 12.38 -11.64
CA GLY A 115 20.50 11.61 -12.18
C GLY A 115 20.89 10.37 -11.37
N PHE A 116 20.26 10.12 -10.22
CA PHE A 116 20.65 9.05 -9.29
C PHE A 116 19.63 7.92 -9.19
N VAL A 117 18.37 8.15 -9.58
CA VAL A 117 17.33 7.12 -9.49
C VAL A 117 17.53 6.06 -10.58
N PRO A 118 17.73 4.77 -10.21
CA PRO A 118 18.07 3.73 -11.16
C PRO A 118 16.86 3.26 -11.98
N GLN A 119 17.15 2.62 -13.10
CA GLN A 119 16.17 1.91 -13.94
C GLN A 119 16.00 0.46 -13.46
N ALA A 120 15.66 0.29 -12.18
CA ALA A 120 15.50 -1.02 -11.54
C ALA A 120 14.24 -1.07 -10.68
N SER A 121 13.78 -2.27 -10.32
CA SER A 121 12.68 -2.45 -9.38
C SER A 121 13.10 -2.09 -7.95
N GLY A 122 12.15 -1.66 -7.11
CA GLY A 122 12.46 -1.40 -5.72
C GLY A 122 11.39 -0.65 -4.94
N LEU A 123 11.79 -0.12 -3.78
CA LEU A 123 10.95 0.67 -2.88
C LEU A 123 11.49 2.08 -2.74
N TYR A 124 10.60 3.01 -2.39
CA TYR A 124 10.97 4.38 -2.08
C TYR A 124 10.16 4.91 -0.90
N CYS A 125 10.77 5.85 -0.18
CA CYS A 125 10.19 6.55 0.95
C CYS A 125 10.33 8.06 0.73
N ILE A 126 9.27 8.80 1.02
CA ILE A 126 9.19 10.25 0.88
C ILE A 126 8.91 10.85 2.26
N ARG A 127 9.74 11.81 2.68
CA ARG A 127 9.65 12.52 3.97
C ARG A 127 9.55 14.02 3.76
N ILE A 128 8.91 14.71 4.69
CA ILE A 128 8.88 16.18 4.75
C ILE A 128 10.10 16.69 5.53
N LYS A 129 10.75 17.76 5.07
CA LYS A 129 11.86 18.40 5.80
C LYS A 129 11.39 19.08 7.08
N ASN A 130 10.23 19.73 7.03
CA ASN A 130 9.62 20.42 8.15
C ASN A 130 8.10 20.22 8.11
N VAL A 131 7.56 19.54 9.12
CA VAL A 131 6.13 19.17 9.21
C VAL A 131 5.22 20.40 9.23
N HIS A 132 5.68 21.54 9.76
CA HIS A 132 4.91 22.79 9.81
C HIS A 132 4.67 23.43 8.44
N LEU A 133 5.33 22.94 7.38
CA LEU A 133 5.09 23.41 6.01
C LEU A 133 3.90 22.70 5.35
N LEU A 134 3.36 21.65 5.99
CA LEU A 134 2.14 21.01 5.54
C LEU A 134 0.93 21.86 5.93
N PRO A 135 -0.06 22.03 5.04
CA PRO A 135 -1.33 22.66 5.39
C PRO A 135 -2.04 21.91 6.52
N GLU A 136 -2.74 22.63 7.39
CA GLU A 136 -3.61 22.01 8.38
C GLU A 136 -4.79 21.28 7.71
N PRO A 137 -5.25 20.13 8.26
CA PRO A 137 -4.80 19.49 9.50
C PRO A 137 -3.61 18.52 9.33
N PHE A 138 -3.00 18.44 8.14
CA PHE A 138 -2.00 17.42 7.81
C PHE A 138 -0.71 17.55 8.63
N GLY A 139 -0.27 18.78 8.92
CA GLY A 139 0.87 19.06 9.79
C GLY A 139 0.65 18.51 11.20
N THR A 140 -0.43 18.93 11.87
CA THR A 140 -0.81 18.45 13.21
C THR A 140 -0.91 16.92 13.27
N ILE A 141 -1.61 16.29 12.33
CA ILE A 141 -1.77 14.83 12.32
C ILE A 141 -0.41 14.12 12.17
N LEU A 142 0.49 14.65 11.35
CA LEU A 142 1.81 14.05 11.19
C LEU A 142 2.68 14.21 12.45
N LEU A 143 2.57 15.34 13.16
CA LEU A 143 3.21 15.54 14.46
C LEU A 143 2.69 14.53 15.49
N GLU A 144 1.38 14.29 15.55
CA GLU A 144 0.77 13.29 16.44
C GLU A 144 1.27 11.87 16.15
N ARG A 145 1.61 11.54 14.90
CA ARG A 145 2.22 10.25 14.55
C ARG A 145 3.69 10.12 14.96
N GLY A 146 4.34 11.22 15.34
CA GLY A 146 5.73 11.21 15.84
C GLY A 146 6.79 10.93 14.78
N HIS A 147 6.51 11.18 13.49
CA HIS A 147 7.46 10.97 12.40
C HIS A 147 7.24 11.97 11.24
N ASP A 148 8.10 11.93 10.23
CA ASP A 148 8.12 12.85 9.06
C ASP A 148 7.78 12.15 7.73
N ILE A 149 7.33 10.90 7.76
CA ILE A 149 7.07 10.07 6.58
C ILE A 149 5.73 10.43 5.93
N LEU A 150 5.77 10.87 4.68
CA LEU A 150 4.59 11.19 3.88
C LEU A 150 4.09 10.00 3.09
N TYR A 151 5.00 9.23 2.47
CA TYR A 151 4.60 8.18 1.54
C TYR A 151 5.67 7.10 1.43
N ILE A 152 5.21 5.85 1.34
CA ILE A 152 6.03 4.69 0.99
C ILE A 152 5.39 4.05 -0.24
N GLY A 153 6.21 3.72 -1.23
CA GLY A 153 5.73 3.12 -2.46
C GLY A 153 6.68 2.12 -3.07
N ILE A 154 6.15 1.31 -4.00
CA ILE A 154 6.93 0.39 -4.82
C ILE A 154 7.00 0.82 -6.28
N ALA A 155 8.05 0.35 -6.93
CA ALA A 155 8.23 0.32 -8.36
C ALA A 155 8.55 -1.12 -8.77
N SER A 156 7.54 -1.89 -9.21
CA SER A 156 7.71 -3.30 -9.56
C SER A 156 8.65 -3.52 -10.74
N GLU A 157 8.69 -2.57 -11.67
CA GLU A 157 9.54 -2.66 -12.86
C GLU A 157 10.70 -1.67 -12.79
N ASN A 158 10.42 -0.39 -12.49
CA ASN A 158 11.39 0.67 -12.73
C ASN A 158 11.15 1.90 -11.83
N LEU A 159 12.09 2.14 -10.90
CA LEU A 159 12.11 3.28 -9.97
C LEU A 159 12.16 4.61 -10.72
N TYR A 160 13.00 4.74 -11.76
CA TYR A 160 13.05 5.96 -12.56
C TYR A 160 11.68 6.34 -13.14
N ASN A 161 10.92 5.38 -13.66
CA ASN A 161 9.59 5.64 -14.21
C ASN A 161 8.54 5.84 -13.11
N ARG A 162 8.45 4.93 -12.14
CA ARG A 162 7.37 4.96 -11.16
C ARG A 162 7.61 5.99 -10.08
N PHE A 163 8.79 6.01 -9.48
CA PHE A 163 9.11 6.91 -8.38
C PHE A 163 9.48 8.31 -8.88
N LEU A 164 10.54 8.46 -9.67
CA LEU A 164 10.99 9.78 -10.09
C LEU A 164 9.98 10.46 -11.03
N ASN A 165 9.70 9.83 -12.17
CA ASN A 165 8.89 10.47 -13.20
C ASN A 165 7.45 10.69 -12.74
N GLN A 166 6.77 9.65 -12.27
CA GLN A 166 5.35 9.76 -11.92
C GLN A 166 5.11 10.46 -10.58
N GLU A 167 5.82 10.09 -9.51
CA GLU A 167 5.54 10.62 -8.17
C GLU A 167 6.21 11.97 -7.89
N LEU A 168 7.39 12.28 -8.47
CA LEU A 168 8.11 13.53 -8.19
C LEU A 168 8.08 14.57 -9.32
N ARG A 169 7.81 14.15 -10.58
CA ARG A 169 7.93 15.03 -11.77
C ARG A 169 6.66 15.15 -12.60
N ALA A 170 5.53 14.63 -12.11
CA ALA A 170 4.24 14.63 -12.81
C ALA A 170 4.27 13.99 -14.23
N LYS A 171 5.28 13.20 -14.56
CA LYS A 171 5.41 12.52 -15.85
C LYS A 171 4.65 11.19 -15.78
N GLY A 172 3.34 11.26 -16.05
CA GLY A 172 2.44 10.10 -16.03
C GLY A 172 1.39 10.21 -14.93
N HIS A 173 1.17 9.12 -14.18
CA HIS A 173 0.11 9.03 -13.18
C HIS A 173 0.64 8.69 -11.78
N GLY A 174 1.18 9.69 -11.07
CA GLY A 174 1.60 9.55 -9.66
C GLY A 174 0.44 9.59 -8.67
N THR A 175 0.38 8.63 -7.75
CA THR A 175 -0.61 8.62 -6.67
C THR A 175 -0.24 9.57 -5.54
N PHE A 176 1.02 9.58 -5.14
CA PHE A 176 1.58 10.56 -4.23
C PHE A 176 1.47 11.95 -4.83
N PHE A 177 1.88 12.15 -6.09
CA PHE A 177 1.84 13.48 -6.72
C PHE A 177 0.43 14.11 -6.68
N ARG A 178 -0.60 13.33 -7.01
CA ARG A 178 -1.99 13.82 -6.94
C ARG A 178 -2.49 14.05 -5.51
N SER A 179 -1.99 13.27 -4.55
CA SER A 179 -2.30 13.44 -3.12
C SER A 179 -1.67 14.72 -2.59
N MET A 180 -0.39 14.95 -2.88
CA MET A 180 0.33 16.16 -2.50
C MET A 180 -0.31 17.41 -3.12
N GLY A 181 -0.62 17.39 -4.42
CA GLY A 181 -1.28 18.52 -5.06
C GLY A 181 -2.64 18.85 -4.45
N ALA A 182 -3.43 17.84 -4.09
CA ALA A 182 -4.72 18.05 -3.42
C ALA A 182 -4.57 18.59 -1.99
N VAL A 183 -3.57 18.09 -1.24
CA VAL A 183 -3.21 18.60 0.10
C VAL A 183 -2.80 20.07 0.05
N LEU A 184 -2.03 20.46 -0.98
CA LEU A 184 -1.64 21.85 -1.21
C LEU A 184 -2.77 22.75 -1.74
N GLY A 185 -3.98 22.21 -1.91
CA GLY A 185 -5.16 22.98 -2.34
C GLY A 185 -5.34 23.10 -3.85
N TYR A 186 -4.44 22.52 -4.67
CA TYR A 186 -4.60 22.55 -6.14
C TYR A 186 -5.73 21.64 -6.59
N LYS A 187 -6.43 22.05 -7.66
CA LYS A 187 -7.54 21.31 -8.28
C LYS A 187 -7.24 21.06 -9.76
N PRO A 188 -7.71 19.94 -10.34
CA PRO A 188 -7.57 19.70 -11.77
C PRO A 188 -8.45 20.67 -12.58
N PRO A 189 -8.14 20.88 -13.88
CA PRO A 189 -9.04 21.62 -14.76
C PRO A 189 -10.42 20.98 -14.80
N LYS A 190 -11.46 21.81 -14.66
CA LYS A 190 -12.86 21.39 -14.72
C LYS A 190 -13.13 20.66 -16.04
N GLY A 191 -13.85 19.53 -15.97
CA GLY A 191 -14.23 18.76 -17.16
C GLY A 191 -13.08 18.01 -17.87
N SER A 192 -11.85 18.04 -17.36
CA SER A 192 -10.67 17.41 -17.98
C SER A 192 -10.78 15.88 -18.19
N LEU A 193 -11.74 15.22 -17.54
CA LEU A 193 -12.00 13.79 -17.68
C LEU A 193 -13.32 13.44 -18.40
N ILE A 194 -14.11 14.42 -18.85
CA ILE A 194 -15.41 14.17 -19.53
C ILE A 194 -15.25 13.27 -20.75
N GLU A 195 -14.22 13.49 -21.56
CA GLU A 195 -13.95 12.67 -22.76
C GLU A 195 -13.03 11.47 -22.50
N LYS A 196 -12.57 11.28 -21.25
CA LYS A 196 -11.62 10.21 -20.92
C LYS A 196 -12.35 8.95 -20.48
N ARG A 197 -11.89 7.79 -20.96
CA ARG A 197 -12.37 6.47 -20.49
C ARG A 197 -12.14 6.28 -18.99
N ASN A 198 -10.98 6.68 -18.49
CA ASN A 198 -10.68 6.65 -17.07
C ASN A 198 -11.15 7.95 -16.41
N LYS A 199 -12.19 7.85 -15.59
CA LYS A 199 -12.81 8.97 -14.87
C LYS A 199 -12.13 9.33 -13.54
N LYS A 200 -11.02 8.67 -13.16
CA LYS A 200 -10.35 8.85 -11.85
C LYS A 200 -8.95 9.45 -11.96
N ASN A 201 -8.25 9.24 -13.07
CA ASN A 201 -6.86 9.64 -13.26
C ASN A 201 -6.73 11.10 -13.74
N TYR A 202 -7.21 12.04 -12.94
CA TYR A 202 -7.06 13.47 -13.24
C TYR A 202 -5.59 13.89 -13.23
N LYS A 203 -5.30 15.00 -13.92
CA LYS A 203 -4.03 15.73 -13.87
C LYS A 203 -4.30 17.18 -13.50
N PHE A 204 -3.31 17.83 -12.90
CA PHE A 204 -3.37 19.27 -12.66
C PHE A 204 -3.04 20.02 -13.95
N SER A 205 -3.31 21.33 -13.97
CA SER A 205 -2.86 22.17 -15.08
C SER A 205 -1.32 22.17 -15.14
N LYS A 206 -0.72 22.48 -16.30
CA LYS A 206 0.75 22.50 -16.41
C LYS A 206 1.39 23.49 -15.45
N THR A 207 0.75 24.64 -15.25
CA THR A 207 1.17 25.67 -14.31
C THR A 207 1.14 25.16 -12.86
N ASP A 208 0.08 24.47 -12.47
CA ASP A 208 -0.03 23.92 -11.12
C ASP A 208 0.91 22.72 -10.90
N GLU A 209 1.11 21.88 -11.92
CA GLU A 209 2.14 20.83 -11.87
C GLU A 209 3.51 21.41 -11.54
N LEU A 210 3.91 22.52 -12.20
CA LEU A 210 5.19 23.17 -11.92
C LEU A 210 5.28 23.71 -10.49
N LYS A 211 4.20 24.30 -9.96
CA LYS A 211 4.15 24.76 -8.57
C LYS A 211 4.27 23.61 -7.57
N ILE A 212 3.56 22.50 -7.81
CA ILE A 212 3.62 21.29 -6.96
C ILE A 212 5.02 20.67 -7.02
N ILE A 213 5.64 20.59 -8.22
CA ILE A 213 7.02 20.10 -8.38
C ILE A 213 8.00 21.00 -7.64
N GLY A 214 7.86 22.33 -7.75
CA GLY A 214 8.66 23.29 -7.01
C GLY A 214 8.58 23.05 -5.51
N TRP A 215 7.37 22.95 -4.97
CA TRP A 215 7.14 22.66 -3.55
C TRP A 215 7.74 21.31 -3.13
N ILE A 216 7.61 20.25 -3.95
CA ILE A 216 8.23 18.94 -3.70
C ILE A 216 9.75 19.07 -3.60
N ASN A 217 10.39 19.76 -4.56
CA ASN A 217 11.84 19.90 -4.61
C ASN A 217 12.38 20.69 -3.41
N GLU A 218 11.67 21.73 -2.99
CA GLU A 218 12.06 22.56 -1.86
C GLU A 218 11.89 21.82 -0.52
N ASN A 219 10.81 21.07 -0.35
CA ASN A 219 10.35 20.64 0.97
C ASN A 219 10.54 19.15 1.27
N LEU A 220 10.80 18.31 0.27
CA LEU A 220 10.84 16.86 0.47
C LEU A 220 12.24 16.27 0.44
N MET A 221 12.40 15.21 1.22
CA MET A 221 13.54 14.31 1.24
C MET A 221 13.08 12.93 0.79
N VAL A 222 13.90 12.23 0.02
CA VAL A 222 13.54 10.94 -0.53
C VAL A 222 14.69 9.94 -0.44
N ASN A 223 14.33 8.67 -0.32
CA ASN A 223 15.27 7.56 -0.39
C ASN A 223 14.64 6.41 -1.17
N TRP A 224 15.47 5.56 -1.77
CA TRP A 224 15.04 4.37 -2.49
C TRP A 224 16.02 3.23 -2.26
N VAL A 225 15.53 2.00 -2.42
CA VAL A 225 16.33 0.78 -2.34
C VAL A 225 15.91 -0.13 -3.50
N GLU A 226 16.88 -0.56 -4.29
CA GLU A 226 16.68 -1.57 -5.32
C GLU A 226 16.37 -2.92 -4.67
N SER A 227 15.35 -3.61 -5.18
CA SER A 227 14.97 -4.93 -4.70
C SER A 227 14.12 -5.64 -5.75
N ALA A 228 14.39 -6.94 -5.93
CA ALA A 228 13.64 -7.82 -6.83
C ALA A 228 12.74 -8.82 -6.09
N GLY A 229 12.57 -8.63 -4.78
CA GLY A 229 11.79 -9.53 -3.91
C GLY A 229 10.27 -9.30 -3.98
N ASP A 230 9.55 -9.84 -2.99
CA ASP A 230 8.12 -9.58 -2.81
C ASP A 230 7.88 -8.15 -2.30
N LEU A 231 7.92 -7.20 -3.24
CA LEU A 231 7.76 -5.78 -2.98
C LEU A 231 6.38 -5.46 -2.41
N ASP A 232 5.33 -6.18 -2.79
CA ASP A 232 3.96 -5.89 -2.34
C ASP A 232 3.78 -6.20 -0.86
N SER A 233 4.27 -7.35 -0.40
CA SER A 233 4.27 -7.73 1.01
C SER A 233 5.14 -6.79 1.84
N LEU A 234 6.32 -6.41 1.33
CA LEU A 234 7.24 -5.50 2.02
C LEU A 234 6.67 -4.08 2.11
N GLU A 235 6.07 -3.56 1.04
CA GLU A 235 5.38 -2.27 1.06
C GLU A 235 4.25 -2.27 2.09
N THR A 236 3.45 -3.35 2.09
CA THR A 236 2.32 -3.49 3.02
C THR A 236 2.81 -3.47 4.47
N SER A 237 3.86 -4.23 4.81
CA SER A 237 4.39 -4.26 6.17
C SER A 237 4.94 -2.90 6.61
N LEU A 238 5.66 -2.19 5.71
CA LEU A 238 6.19 -0.86 5.98
C LEU A 238 5.08 0.18 6.14
N ILE A 239 4.05 0.16 5.30
CA ILE A 239 2.90 1.07 5.41
C ILE A 239 2.16 0.84 6.73
N VAL A 240 1.92 -0.41 7.13
CA VAL A 240 1.26 -0.75 8.39
C VAL A 240 2.11 -0.32 9.60
N LYS A 241 3.43 -0.49 9.51
CA LYS A 241 4.37 -0.15 10.59
C LYS A 241 4.57 1.35 10.77
N TYR A 242 4.79 2.08 9.67
CA TYR A 242 5.18 3.48 9.71
C TYR A 242 4.03 4.45 9.47
N LEU A 243 2.83 3.97 9.17
CA LEU A 243 1.63 4.78 8.96
C LEU A 243 1.91 6.07 8.15
N PRO A 244 2.42 6.00 6.91
CA PRO A 244 2.74 7.21 6.16
C PRO A 244 1.52 8.10 5.97
N LEU A 245 1.70 9.42 6.02
CA LEU A 245 0.58 10.36 6.05
C LEU A 245 -0.38 10.21 4.85
N LEU A 246 0.16 9.99 3.65
CA LEU A 246 -0.55 10.08 2.38
C LEU A 246 -0.80 8.72 1.69
N ASN A 247 -0.41 7.60 2.29
CA ASN A 247 -0.80 6.28 1.80
C ASN A 247 -2.29 6.02 2.15
N LEU A 248 -3.15 5.97 1.13
CA LEU A 248 -4.58 5.65 1.28
C LEU A 248 -4.85 4.14 1.27
N SER A 249 -4.12 3.39 0.45
CA SER A 249 -4.21 1.93 0.39
C SER A 249 -3.27 1.31 1.42
N LYS A 250 -3.64 0.13 1.96
CA LYS A 250 -2.85 -0.66 2.92
C LYS A 250 -2.59 -0.01 4.29
N ASN A 251 -2.90 1.28 4.44
CA ASN A 251 -2.67 2.04 5.67
C ASN A 251 -3.87 1.91 6.63
N PRO A 252 -3.71 1.31 7.82
CA PRO A 252 -4.79 1.21 8.79
C PRO A 252 -5.17 2.56 9.40
N ALA A 253 -4.28 3.57 9.31
CA ALA A 253 -4.54 4.95 9.71
C ALA A 253 -4.72 5.88 8.48
N ALA A 254 -5.27 5.37 7.37
CA ALA A 254 -5.53 6.19 6.18
C ALA A 254 -6.42 7.41 6.52
N LEU A 255 -6.02 8.58 6.04
CA LEU A 255 -6.74 9.82 6.33
C LEU A 255 -7.99 9.95 5.47
N GLN A 256 -9.16 10.04 6.14
CA GLN A 256 -10.43 10.28 5.46
C GLN A 256 -10.43 11.64 4.74
N ILE A 257 -9.86 12.69 5.35
CA ILE A 257 -9.74 14.01 4.73
C ILE A 257 -9.00 13.97 3.39
N LEU A 258 -7.93 13.18 3.28
CA LEU A 258 -7.23 13.01 2.01
C LEU A 258 -8.11 12.32 0.95
N SER A 259 -8.91 11.33 1.36
CA SER A 259 -9.85 10.67 0.47
C SER A 259 -10.90 11.65 -0.06
N TYR A 260 -11.43 12.54 0.79
CA TYR A 260 -12.36 13.59 0.39
C TYR A 260 -11.73 14.57 -0.61
N LEU A 261 -10.53 15.08 -0.33
CA LEU A 261 -9.82 15.99 -1.26
C LEU A 261 -9.58 15.34 -2.62
N ARG A 262 -9.19 14.06 -2.64
CA ARG A 262 -8.97 13.30 -3.89
C ARG A 262 -10.28 13.08 -4.64
N LYS A 263 -11.38 12.81 -3.93
CA LYS A 263 -12.71 12.64 -4.50
C LYS A 263 -13.21 13.95 -5.11
N GLU A 264 -13.06 15.07 -4.41
CA GLU A 264 -13.44 16.40 -4.90
C GLU A 264 -12.70 16.74 -6.20
N CYS A 265 -11.39 16.49 -6.27
CA CYS A 265 -10.64 16.66 -7.52
C CYS A 265 -11.19 15.80 -8.67
N VAL A 266 -11.56 14.54 -8.39
CA VAL A 266 -12.21 13.68 -9.39
C VAL A 266 -13.55 14.27 -9.82
N GLU A 267 -14.38 14.75 -8.89
CA GLU A 267 -15.68 15.34 -9.19
C GLU A 267 -15.53 16.60 -10.06
N ILE A 268 -14.61 17.51 -9.72
CA ILE A 268 -14.30 18.71 -10.52
C ILE A 268 -13.88 18.33 -11.94
N ALA A 269 -12.98 17.35 -12.06
CA ALA A 269 -12.48 16.91 -13.36
C ALA A 269 -13.56 16.25 -14.25
N ASN A 270 -14.65 15.75 -13.68
CA ASN A 270 -15.77 15.17 -14.43
C ASN A 270 -16.98 16.10 -14.55
N ARG A 271 -16.94 17.29 -13.95
CA ARG A 271 -18.04 18.25 -13.99
C ARG A 271 -18.07 18.97 -15.33
N ASN A 272 -19.23 18.95 -16.00
CA ASN A 272 -19.55 19.78 -17.17
C ASN A 272 -19.56 21.26 -16.78
#